data_AF-A0A9P7M0N6-F1
#
_entry.id   AF-A0A9P7M0N6-F1
#
_cell.length_a   1.000
_cell.length_b   1.000
_cell.length_c   1.000
_cell.angle_alpha   90.00
_cell.angle_beta   90.00
_cell.angle_gamma   90.00
#
_symmetry.space_group_name_H-M   'P 1'
#
loop_
_entity.id
_entity.type
_entity.pdbx_description
1 polymer ?
#
loop_
_entity_poly.entity_id
_entity_poly.type
_entity_poly.pdbx_seq_one_letter_code
_entity_poly.pdbx_strand_id
1 'polypeptide(L)'
;MAVYEFFPAYIFPWLNSISIPCLASMKATGATAETLTNLFGGATNNEGLGLFSLSLDWQYTTSFQTSLPLKLQVHQAIGFLVCFAAMLGIYYTNAWDAKSQPFMSTRLRTSDGKAYPTSKVFVGGILDKTAFAKFGIPRLTGSFAYALFMANAAITWMYKRADRKRLDQIGALIAHCALFWGGDFVKAYKSARAGRFDDRHHAHMAKHYREVPWWWYVLILIFSFILGLVVVVRENVTLPVWAYVAALLVGIVISPLSTLLLARFGNGISTNNLSKMLAGLMVPERPIGN
;
A
#
# COMPACT_ATOMS: atom_id res chain seq x y z
N MET A 1 -15.02 -1.72 -24.44
CA MET A 1 -14.32 -0.93 -23.40
C MET A 1 -14.58 0.56 -23.61
N ALA A 2 -13.93 1.22 -24.58
CA ALA A 2 -13.97 2.69 -24.72
C ALA A 2 -15.38 3.32 -24.86
N VAL A 3 -16.30 2.67 -25.58
CA VAL A 3 -17.68 3.21 -25.78
C VAL A 3 -18.53 3.04 -24.52
N TYR A 4 -18.38 1.92 -23.81
CA TYR A 4 -19.12 1.68 -22.57
C TYR A 4 -18.65 2.63 -21.48
N GLU A 5 -17.33 2.85 -21.34
CA GLU A 5 -16.70 3.70 -20.32
C GLU A 5 -17.26 5.13 -20.27
N PHE A 6 -17.70 5.67 -21.40
CA PHE A 6 -18.28 7.01 -21.44
C PHE A 6 -19.57 7.13 -20.62
N PHE A 7 -20.33 6.03 -20.48
CA PHE A 7 -21.56 5.98 -19.70
C PHE A 7 -21.31 6.10 -18.19
N PRO A 8 -20.58 5.17 -17.52
CA PRO A 8 -20.28 5.28 -16.10
C PRO A 8 -19.33 6.46 -15.80
N ALA A 9 -18.57 6.98 -16.76
CA ALA A 9 -17.72 8.15 -16.50
C ALA A 9 -18.49 9.49 -16.50
N TYR A 10 -19.41 9.70 -17.46
CA TYR A 10 -19.99 11.04 -17.70
C TYR A 10 -21.52 11.09 -17.77
N ILE A 11 -22.17 10.10 -18.39
CA ILE A 11 -23.62 10.14 -18.63
C ILE A 11 -24.39 9.69 -17.38
N PHE A 12 -23.99 8.55 -16.80
CA PHE A 12 -24.64 7.97 -15.64
C PHE A 12 -23.60 7.41 -14.64
N PRO A 13 -22.94 8.31 -13.87
CA PRO A 13 -21.89 7.93 -12.91
C PRO A 13 -22.33 6.97 -11.80
N TRP A 14 -23.63 6.82 -11.64
CA TRP A 14 -24.23 5.91 -10.67
C TRP A 14 -23.97 4.43 -10.98
N LEU A 15 -23.68 4.10 -12.25
CA LEU A 15 -23.27 2.74 -12.66
C LEU A 15 -21.95 2.28 -12.02
N ASN A 16 -21.11 3.22 -11.55
CA ASN A 16 -19.85 2.89 -10.86
C ASN A 16 -20.09 2.16 -9.55
N SER A 17 -21.12 2.52 -8.79
CA SER A 17 -21.36 1.98 -7.46
C SER A 17 -22.81 2.16 -7.03
N ILE A 18 -23.57 1.08 -7.12
CA ILE A 18 -24.97 0.96 -6.70
C ILE A 18 -25.02 0.26 -5.35
N SER A 19 -25.25 1.02 -4.27
CA SER A 19 -25.43 0.47 -2.93
C SER A 19 -26.91 0.33 -2.61
N ILE A 20 -27.42 -0.92 -2.65
CA ILE A 20 -28.82 -1.25 -2.37
C ILE A 20 -29.25 -0.78 -0.96
N PRO A 21 -28.44 -0.96 0.10
CA PRO A 21 -28.80 -0.46 1.44
C PRO A 21 -28.88 1.08 1.51
N CYS A 22 -28.02 1.81 0.80
CA CYS A 22 -28.07 3.28 0.76
C CYS A 22 -29.33 3.79 0.02
N LEU A 23 -29.76 3.11 -1.04
CA LEU A 23 -31.03 3.39 -1.73
C LEU A 23 -32.24 3.13 -0.85
N ALA A 24 -32.25 2.00 -0.15
CA ALA A 24 -33.35 1.64 0.74
C ALA A 24 -33.46 2.61 1.93
N SER A 25 -32.34 3.25 2.32
CA SER A 25 -32.25 4.16 3.47
C SER A 25 -32.25 5.65 3.12
N MET A 26 -32.63 6.04 1.90
CA MET A 26 -32.66 7.47 1.48
C MET A 26 -33.48 8.39 2.40
N LYS A 27 -34.46 7.85 3.14
CA LYS A 27 -35.30 8.61 4.08
C LYS A 27 -34.79 8.59 5.53
N ALA A 28 -33.71 7.87 5.83
CA ALA A 28 -33.12 7.86 7.16
C ALA A 28 -32.46 9.22 7.44
N THR A 29 -32.63 9.74 8.66
CA THR A 29 -32.08 11.04 9.08
C THR A 29 -31.40 10.93 10.44
N GLY A 30 -30.39 11.76 10.68
CA GLY A 30 -29.67 11.81 11.96
C GLY A 30 -28.63 10.68 12.11
N ALA A 31 -28.43 10.19 13.32
CA ALA A 31 -27.39 9.22 13.65
C ALA A 31 -27.54 7.86 12.93
N THR A 32 -28.77 7.48 12.58
CA THR A 32 -29.04 6.26 11.80
C THR A 32 -28.54 6.40 10.37
N ALA A 33 -28.74 7.56 9.74
CA ALA A 33 -28.20 7.84 8.41
C ALA A 33 -26.68 7.80 8.40
N GLU A 34 -26.03 8.42 9.39
CA GLU A 34 -24.56 8.42 9.49
C GLU A 34 -23.99 7.01 9.66
N THR A 35 -24.61 6.18 10.51
CA THR A 35 -24.20 4.78 10.70
C THR A 35 -24.36 3.97 9.42
N LEU A 36 -25.45 4.18 8.69
CA LEU A 36 -25.70 3.52 7.41
C LEU A 36 -24.71 3.97 6.33
N THR A 37 -24.36 5.26 6.28
CA THR A 37 -23.30 5.78 5.40
C THR A 37 -21.93 5.20 5.75
N ASN A 38 -21.58 5.09 7.03
CA ASN A 38 -20.29 4.51 7.43
C ASN A 38 -20.16 3.03 7.03
N LEU A 39 -21.25 2.26 7.09
CA LEU A 39 -21.26 0.83 6.75
C LEU A 39 -21.41 0.56 5.26
N PHE A 40 -22.36 1.22 4.60
CA PHE A 40 -22.79 0.90 3.23
C PHE A 40 -22.44 1.99 2.21
N GLY A 41 -22.07 3.19 2.67
CA GLY A 41 -21.55 4.26 1.84
C GLY A 41 -20.17 3.88 1.32
N GLY A 42 -19.96 4.05 0.03
CA GLY A 42 -18.71 3.68 -0.65
C GLY A 42 -18.73 4.04 -2.13
N ALA A 43 -19.71 4.85 -2.55
CA ALA A 43 -19.83 5.31 -3.92
C ALA A 43 -18.84 6.45 -4.19
N THR A 44 -18.49 7.22 -3.17
CA THR A 44 -17.39 8.18 -3.25
C THR A 44 -16.29 7.90 -2.22
N ASN A 45 -15.10 8.40 -2.52
CA ASN A 45 -13.93 8.21 -1.67
C ASN A 45 -14.14 8.85 -0.29
N ASN A 46 -13.73 8.16 0.76
CA ASN A 46 -13.82 8.62 2.16
C ASN A 46 -15.26 8.67 2.75
N GLU A 47 -16.23 7.95 2.18
CA GLU A 47 -17.59 7.86 2.74
C GLU A 47 -17.75 6.76 3.80
N GLY A 48 -17.44 5.51 3.45
CA GLY A 48 -17.67 4.35 4.31
C GLY A 48 -17.10 3.04 3.75
N LEU A 49 -17.46 1.91 4.33
CA LEU A 49 -16.89 0.61 3.98
C LEU A 49 -17.39 0.02 2.64
N GLY A 50 -18.46 0.58 2.05
CA GLY A 50 -19.01 0.12 0.78
C GLY A 50 -19.60 -1.31 0.81
N LEU A 51 -20.07 -1.78 1.97
CA LEU A 51 -20.66 -3.11 2.09
C LEU A 51 -21.87 -3.26 1.16
N PHE A 52 -21.96 -4.39 0.46
CA PHE A 52 -23.02 -4.72 -0.50
C PHE A 52 -23.22 -3.67 -1.61
N SER A 53 -22.14 -2.97 -2.00
CA SER A 53 -22.15 -2.16 -3.22
C SER A 53 -21.92 -3.04 -4.45
N LEU A 54 -22.71 -2.81 -5.50
CA LEU A 54 -22.59 -3.45 -6.80
C LEU A 54 -22.05 -2.42 -7.81
N SER A 55 -20.96 -2.76 -8.50
CA SER A 55 -20.46 -1.96 -9.62
C SER A 55 -20.89 -2.62 -10.93
N LEU A 56 -21.44 -1.84 -11.85
CA LEU A 56 -21.68 -2.28 -13.23
C LEU A 56 -20.57 -1.77 -14.18
N ASP A 57 -19.66 -0.96 -13.67
CA ASP A 57 -18.52 -0.48 -14.42
C ASP A 57 -17.47 -1.60 -14.56
N TRP A 58 -17.07 -1.84 -15.82
CA TRP A 58 -16.10 -2.85 -16.20
C TRP A 58 -14.67 -2.48 -15.75
N GLN A 59 -14.42 -1.20 -15.49
CA GLN A 59 -13.14 -0.76 -14.91
C GLN A 59 -12.96 -1.27 -13.48
N TYR A 60 -14.06 -1.39 -12.71
CA TYR A 60 -14.05 -2.01 -11.38
C TYR A 60 -14.26 -3.52 -11.43
N THR A 61 -15.08 -4.01 -12.37
CA THR A 61 -15.35 -5.43 -12.58
C THR A 61 -14.33 -6.04 -13.54
N THR A 62 -13.13 -6.35 -13.03
CA THR A 62 -12.03 -6.87 -13.86
C THR A 62 -11.89 -8.40 -13.79
N SER A 63 -11.32 -8.99 -14.84
CA SER A 63 -11.03 -10.44 -14.89
C SER A 63 -9.79 -10.86 -14.09
N PHE A 64 -9.06 -9.90 -13.49
CA PHE A 64 -7.81 -10.17 -12.79
C PHE A 64 -8.02 -11.15 -11.62
N GLN A 65 -9.10 -10.97 -10.86
CA GLN A 65 -9.42 -11.83 -9.71
C GLN A 65 -9.66 -13.30 -10.13
N THR A 66 -10.19 -13.54 -11.34
CA THR A 66 -10.44 -14.90 -11.86
C THR A 66 -9.14 -15.66 -12.15
N SER A 67 -8.03 -14.95 -12.37
CA SER A 67 -6.71 -15.58 -12.62
C SER A 67 -5.95 -15.94 -11.34
N LEU A 68 -6.41 -15.46 -10.19
CA LEU A 68 -5.75 -15.67 -8.91
C LEU A 68 -6.15 -17.02 -8.28
N PRO A 69 -5.23 -17.74 -7.60
CA PRO A 69 -5.56 -19.00 -6.92
C PRO A 69 -6.69 -18.83 -5.90
N LEU A 70 -7.62 -19.78 -5.84
CA LEU A 70 -8.76 -19.74 -4.91
C LEU A 70 -8.35 -19.56 -3.44
N LYS A 71 -7.21 -20.16 -3.05
CA LYS A 71 -6.65 -19.98 -1.69
C LYS A 71 -6.37 -18.50 -1.38
N LEU A 72 -5.78 -17.76 -2.33
CA LEU A 72 -5.51 -16.33 -2.15
C LEU A 72 -6.84 -15.56 -2.01
N GLN A 73 -7.82 -15.84 -2.87
CA GLN A 73 -9.11 -15.15 -2.85
C GLN A 73 -9.82 -15.33 -1.50
N VAL A 74 -9.80 -16.54 -0.93
CA VAL A 74 -10.38 -16.81 0.41
C VAL A 74 -9.62 -16.03 1.49
N HIS A 75 -8.29 -16.01 1.46
CA HIS A 75 -7.50 -15.22 2.41
C HIS A 75 -7.76 -13.71 2.29
N GLN A 76 -7.92 -13.19 1.06
CA GLN A 76 -8.28 -11.79 0.82
C GLN A 76 -9.67 -11.47 1.36
N ALA A 77 -10.66 -12.33 1.12
CA ALA A 77 -12.01 -12.15 1.65
C ALA A 77 -12.03 -12.12 3.19
N ILE A 78 -11.33 -13.04 3.84
CA ILE A 78 -11.16 -13.02 5.31
C ILE A 78 -10.45 -11.74 5.76
N GLY A 79 -9.40 -11.32 5.05
CA GLY A 79 -8.67 -10.08 5.31
C GLY A 79 -9.57 -8.84 5.27
N PHE A 80 -10.46 -8.74 4.28
CA PHE A 80 -11.43 -7.65 4.18
C PHE A 80 -12.41 -7.65 5.36
N LEU A 81 -12.95 -8.81 5.74
CA LEU A 81 -13.86 -8.92 6.90
C LEU A 81 -13.17 -8.50 8.20
N VAL A 82 -11.92 -8.92 8.42
CA VAL A 82 -11.13 -8.51 9.59
C VAL A 82 -10.86 -7.01 9.57
N CYS A 83 -10.49 -6.44 8.41
CA CYS A 83 -10.26 -5.00 8.28
C CYS A 83 -11.53 -4.19 8.57
N PHE A 84 -12.69 -4.63 8.05
CA PHE A 84 -13.97 -3.99 8.33
C PHE A 84 -14.31 -4.03 9.81
N ALA A 85 -14.20 -5.19 10.45
CA ALA A 85 -14.45 -5.33 11.88
C ALA A 85 -13.51 -4.44 12.71
N ALA A 86 -12.23 -4.37 12.35
CA ALA A 86 -11.24 -3.54 13.04
C ALA A 86 -11.52 -2.04 12.87
N MET A 87 -11.84 -1.57 11.66
CA MET A 87 -12.17 -0.16 11.40
C MET A 87 -13.42 0.28 12.16
N LEU A 88 -14.46 -0.56 12.20
CA LEU A 88 -15.66 -0.31 13.00
C LEU A 88 -15.33 -0.30 14.49
N GLY A 89 -14.56 -1.29 14.95
CA GLY A 89 -14.10 -1.37 16.34
C GLY A 89 -13.39 -0.10 16.76
N ILE A 90 -12.40 0.37 15.99
CA ILE A 90 -11.63 1.57 16.28
C ILE A 90 -12.53 2.80 16.38
N TYR A 91 -13.45 3.00 15.43
CA TYR A 91 -14.32 4.17 15.43
C TYR A 91 -15.35 4.16 16.56
N TYR A 92 -16.09 3.06 16.72
CA TYR A 92 -17.19 3.00 17.69
C TYR A 92 -16.72 2.89 19.14
N THR A 93 -15.56 2.27 19.39
CA THR A 93 -14.91 2.27 20.73
C THR A 93 -14.15 3.55 21.03
N ASN A 94 -14.09 4.51 20.08
CA ASN A 94 -13.31 5.73 20.19
C ASN A 94 -11.80 5.47 20.45
N ALA A 95 -11.26 4.38 19.92
CA ALA A 95 -9.83 4.13 19.98
C ALA A 95 -9.08 5.24 19.21
N TRP A 96 -7.97 5.73 19.78
CA TRP A 96 -7.16 6.83 19.22
C TRP A 96 -7.91 8.16 19.00
N ASP A 97 -8.97 8.40 19.79
CA ASP A 97 -9.93 9.50 19.63
C ASP A 97 -10.55 9.55 18.23
N ALA A 98 -10.80 8.39 17.62
CA ALA A 98 -11.31 8.30 16.27
C ALA A 98 -12.65 9.04 16.06
N LYS A 99 -13.49 9.22 17.09
CA LYS A 99 -14.76 9.97 16.99
C LYS A 99 -14.57 11.48 16.85
N SER A 100 -13.39 12.02 17.18
CA SER A 100 -13.06 13.43 16.91
C SER A 100 -12.82 13.71 15.42
N GLN A 101 -12.76 12.66 14.61
CA GLN A 101 -12.43 12.69 13.20
C GLN A 101 -13.56 12.02 12.40
N PRO A 102 -13.69 12.30 11.08
CA PRO A 102 -14.61 11.53 10.24
C PRO A 102 -14.23 10.05 10.20
N PHE A 103 -15.22 9.17 9.99
CA PHE A 103 -15.03 7.72 9.93
C PHE A 103 -13.89 7.31 8.98
N MET A 104 -13.80 7.94 7.80
CA MET A 104 -12.75 7.69 6.83
C MET A 104 -12.23 8.99 6.20
N SER A 105 -10.91 9.11 6.08
CA SER A 105 -10.26 10.18 5.31
C SER A 105 -8.80 9.84 5.06
N THR A 106 -8.34 10.01 3.82
CA THR A 106 -6.91 9.94 3.46
C THR A 106 -6.17 11.27 3.63
N ARG A 107 -6.87 12.35 3.98
CA ARG A 107 -6.27 13.68 4.16
C ARG A 107 -5.77 13.86 5.59
N LEU A 108 -4.66 14.59 5.76
CA LEU A 108 -4.21 15.06 7.07
C LEU A 108 -5.24 16.02 7.67
N ARG A 109 -5.50 15.89 8.97
CA ARG A 109 -6.52 16.66 9.67
C ARG A 109 -5.98 17.35 10.92
N THR A 110 -6.66 18.39 11.38
CA THR A 110 -6.43 19.00 12.69
C THR A 110 -7.10 18.21 13.80
N SER A 111 -6.81 18.53 15.07
CA SER A 111 -7.51 17.97 16.24
C SER A 111 -9.02 18.06 16.15
N ASP A 112 -9.51 19.14 15.55
CA ASP A 112 -10.94 19.48 15.45
C ASP A 112 -11.62 18.82 14.23
N GLY A 113 -10.91 17.93 13.55
CA GLY A 113 -11.44 17.20 12.41
C GLY A 113 -11.54 18.03 11.12
N LYS A 114 -10.88 19.19 11.02
CA LYS A 114 -10.79 19.99 9.78
C LYS A 114 -9.59 19.56 8.93
N ALA A 115 -9.55 19.92 7.65
CA ALA A 115 -8.40 19.65 6.79
C ALA A 115 -7.15 20.40 7.30
N TYR A 116 -6.03 19.71 7.40
CA TYR A 116 -4.77 20.30 7.88
C TYR A 116 -4.17 21.22 6.81
N PRO A 117 -3.74 22.45 7.15
CA PRO A 117 -3.19 23.40 6.19
C PRO A 117 -1.72 23.07 5.87
N THR A 118 -1.49 21.99 5.12
CA THR A 118 -0.16 21.50 4.75
C THR A 118 0.67 22.56 4.03
N SER A 119 0.07 23.35 3.13
CA SER A 119 0.77 24.42 2.40
C SER A 119 1.29 25.56 3.28
N LYS A 120 0.68 25.77 4.45
CA LYS A 120 1.13 26.80 5.42
C LYS A 120 2.19 26.28 6.39
N VAL A 121 2.21 24.97 6.61
CA VAL A 121 3.14 24.31 7.54
C VAL A 121 4.42 23.87 6.83
N PHE A 122 4.34 23.55 5.53
CA PHE A 122 5.49 23.16 4.72
C PHE A 122 5.77 24.22 3.66
N VAL A 123 6.63 25.18 4.00
CA VAL A 123 7.04 26.26 3.09
C VAL A 123 8.27 25.79 2.31
N GLY A 124 8.19 25.75 0.98
CA GLY A 124 9.29 25.27 0.13
C GLY A 124 9.68 23.81 0.35
N GLY A 125 8.77 22.98 0.88
CA GLY A 125 9.05 21.57 1.16
C GLY A 125 9.83 21.29 2.44
N ILE A 126 9.97 22.29 3.31
CA ILE A 126 10.60 22.20 4.63
C ILE A 126 9.56 22.54 5.69
N LEU A 127 9.60 21.82 6.81
CA LEU A 127 8.72 22.08 7.95
C LEU A 127 9.04 23.43 8.60
N ASP A 128 8.06 24.35 8.61
CA ASP A 128 8.13 25.55 9.44
C ASP A 128 7.70 25.20 10.88
N LYS A 129 8.66 25.25 11.80
CA LYS A 129 8.45 24.91 13.21
C LYS A 129 7.48 25.86 13.93
N THR A 130 7.40 27.12 13.50
CA THR A 130 6.51 28.12 14.10
C THR A 130 5.07 27.90 13.67
N ALA A 131 4.85 27.63 12.38
CA ALA A 131 3.55 27.24 11.85
C ALA A 131 3.10 25.89 12.43
N PHE A 132 4.02 24.93 12.54
CA PHE A 132 3.74 23.63 13.16
C PHE A 132 3.33 23.75 14.64
N ALA A 133 4.02 24.58 15.43
CA ALA A 133 3.64 24.84 16.81
C ALA A 133 2.25 25.48 16.94
N LYS A 134 1.86 26.32 15.97
CA LYS A 134 0.56 26.99 15.93
C LYS A 134 -0.59 26.06 15.52
N PHE A 135 -0.39 25.23 14.49
CA PHE A 135 -1.43 24.33 13.97
C PHE A 135 -1.48 22.98 14.67
N GLY A 136 -0.45 22.64 15.45
CA GLY A 136 -0.35 21.40 16.20
C GLY A 136 -0.03 20.19 15.32
N ILE A 137 0.02 19.02 15.97
CA ILE A 137 0.35 17.75 15.32
C ILE A 137 -0.82 17.33 14.42
N PRO A 138 -0.57 17.00 13.13
CA PRO A 138 -1.62 16.52 12.26
C PRO A 138 -2.13 15.15 12.73
N ARG A 139 -3.45 14.98 12.69
CA ARG A 139 -4.14 13.72 12.98
C ARG A 139 -4.53 13.01 11.69
N LEU A 140 -4.61 11.69 11.78
CA LEU A 140 -5.15 10.79 10.76
C LEU A 140 -6.45 10.20 11.29
N THR A 141 -7.38 9.82 10.41
CA THR A 141 -8.57 9.08 10.84
C THR A 141 -8.15 7.71 11.35
N GLY A 142 -8.89 7.15 12.32
CA GLY A 142 -8.56 5.84 12.90
C GLY A 142 -8.48 4.72 11.86
N SER A 143 -9.37 4.76 10.86
CA SER A 143 -9.37 3.87 9.69
C SER A 143 -8.10 3.97 8.84
N PHE A 144 -7.62 5.18 8.56
CA PHE A 144 -6.42 5.39 7.74
C PHE A 144 -5.15 5.08 8.53
N ALA A 145 -5.09 5.43 9.82
CA ALA A 145 -4.01 5.04 10.71
C ALA A 145 -3.86 3.51 10.79
N TYR A 146 -4.98 2.79 10.93
CA TYR A 146 -5.00 1.33 10.90
C TYR A 146 -4.52 0.76 9.57
N ALA A 147 -4.97 1.33 8.44
CA ALA A 147 -4.53 0.91 7.11
C ALA A 147 -3.00 1.08 6.93
N LEU A 148 -2.44 2.22 7.35
CA LEU A 148 -0.99 2.45 7.34
C LEU A 148 -0.25 1.49 8.27
N PHE A 149 -0.80 1.22 9.46
CA PHE A 149 -0.22 0.26 10.39
C PHE A 149 -0.15 -1.14 9.78
N MET A 150 -1.24 -1.63 9.19
CA MET A 150 -1.27 -2.96 8.56
C MET A 150 -0.35 -3.04 7.33
N ALA A 151 -0.31 -1.99 6.51
CA ALA A 151 0.59 -1.93 5.36
C ALA A 151 2.07 -1.98 5.78
N ASN A 152 2.45 -1.31 6.88
CA ASN A 152 3.81 -1.34 7.39
C ASN A 152 4.13 -2.67 8.11
N ALA A 153 3.20 -3.20 8.91
CA ALA A 153 3.36 -4.47 9.61
C ALA A 153 3.54 -5.66 8.62
N ALA A 154 2.97 -5.55 7.43
CA ALA A 154 3.13 -6.57 6.39
C ALA A 154 4.58 -6.72 5.90
N ILE A 155 5.40 -5.66 5.94
CA ILE A 155 6.70 -5.59 5.23
C ILE A 155 7.86 -5.36 6.18
N THR A 156 7.66 -4.60 7.25
CA THR A 156 8.74 -4.03 8.06
C THR A 156 9.61 -5.11 8.68
N TRP A 157 10.90 -5.16 8.32
CA TRP A 157 11.89 -5.92 9.06
C TRP A 157 12.35 -5.11 10.25
N MET A 158 12.21 -5.63 11.46
CA MET A 158 12.81 -4.98 12.60
C MET A 158 13.62 -5.99 13.41
N TYR A 159 14.92 -5.77 13.29
CA TYR A 159 15.98 -6.54 13.90
C TYR A 159 16.04 -6.23 15.39
N LYS A 160 16.03 -7.28 16.21
CA LYS A 160 16.24 -7.18 17.65
C LYS A 160 17.67 -6.70 17.91
N ARG A 161 17.86 -5.41 18.21
CA ARG A 161 19.10 -4.92 18.83
C ARG A 161 19.15 -5.47 20.25
N ALA A 162 20.25 -6.12 20.63
CA ALA A 162 20.39 -6.86 21.90
C ALA A 162 20.10 -6.04 23.18
N ASP A 163 20.07 -4.71 23.08
CA ASP A 163 19.99 -3.78 24.21
C ASP A 163 18.60 -3.16 24.47
N ARG A 164 17.56 -3.52 23.69
CA ARG A 164 16.20 -2.98 23.85
C ARG A 164 15.17 -4.09 24.03
N LYS A 165 14.45 -4.11 25.16
CA LYS A 165 13.42 -5.13 25.53
C LYS A 165 12.13 -5.10 24.70
N ARG A 166 12.06 -4.31 23.63
CA ARG A 166 10.87 -4.24 22.76
C ARG A 166 11.17 -4.99 21.47
N LEU A 167 10.48 -6.12 21.27
CA LEU A 167 10.34 -6.71 19.95
C LEU A 167 9.50 -5.77 19.11
N ASP A 168 10.07 -5.42 18.00
CA ASP A 168 9.75 -4.28 17.19
C ASP A 168 9.75 -4.98 15.80
N GLN A 169 8.71 -4.76 15.00
CA GLN A 169 7.99 -5.73 14.14
C GLN A 169 8.81 -6.61 13.16
N ILE A 170 8.66 -7.93 13.21
CA ILE A 170 9.11 -8.85 12.14
C ILE A 170 8.01 -8.87 11.07
N GLY A 171 8.31 -8.35 9.89
CA GLY A 171 7.35 -8.15 8.80
C GLY A 171 6.76 -9.48 8.36
N ALA A 172 5.43 -9.52 8.22
CA ALA A 172 4.72 -10.73 7.86
C ALA A 172 5.26 -11.37 6.57
N LEU A 173 5.64 -10.57 5.57
CA LEU A 173 6.23 -11.03 4.32
C LEU A 173 7.55 -11.80 4.55
N ILE A 174 8.45 -11.20 5.33
CA ILE A 174 9.80 -11.75 5.56
C ILE A 174 9.70 -12.98 6.44
N ALA A 175 8.93 -12.92 7.53
CA ALA A 175 8.67 -14.08 8.38
C ALA A 175 8.04 -15.23 7.59
N HIS A 176 7.04 -14.93 6.75
CA HIS A 176 6.36 -15.93 5.96
C HIS A 176 7.30 -16.58 4.93
N CYS A 177 8.03 -15.77 4.17
CA CYS A 177 9.00 -16.27 3.18
C CYS A 177 10.11 -17.08 3.86
N ALA A 178 10.64 -16.64 5.00
CA ALA A 178 11.71 -17.33 5.70
C ALA A 178 11.25 -18.64 6.34
N LEU A 179 10.12 -18.64 7.05
CA LEU A 179 9.63 -19.81 7.80
C LEU A 179 9.02 -20.87 6.88
N PHE A 180 8.17 -20.47 5.94
CA PHE A 180 7.44 -21.43 5.11
C PHE A 180 8.19 -21.75 3.81
N TRP A 181 8.92 -20.79 3.25
CA TRP A 181 9.56 -20.95 1.93
C TRP A 181 11.08 -20.94 1.97
N GLY A 182 11.70 -20.78 3.14
CA GLY A 182 13.16 -20.82 3.27
C GLY A 182 13.75 -22.15 2.79
N GLY A 183 13.07 -23.25 3.11
CA GLY A 183 13.45 -24.59 2.62
C GLY A 183 13.36 -24.72 1.09
N ASP A 184 12.32 -24.16 0.48
CA ASP A 184 12.16 -24.14 -0.97
C ASP A 184 13.20 -23.25 -1.64
N PHE A 185 13.55 -22.12 -1.03
CA PHE A 185 14.57 -21.21 -1.53
C PHE A 185 15.94 -21.90 -1.59
N VAL A 186 16.32 -22.62 -0.54
CA VAL A 186 17.57 -23.39 -0.50
C VAL A 186 17.57 -24.50 -1.56
N LYS A 187 16.43 -25.18 -1.75
CA LYS A 187 16.29 -26.21 -2.79
C LYS A 187 16.42 -25.61 -4.19
N ALA A 188 15.73 -24.50 -4.46
CA ALA A 188 15.78 -23.78 -5.74
C ALA A 188 17.19 -23.24 -6.04
N TYR A 189 17.88 -22.71 -5.03
CA TYR A 189 19.27 -22.26 -5.20
C TYR A 189 20.22 -23.43 -5.51
N LYS A 190 20.06 -24.56 -4.83
CA LYS A 190 20.84 -25.77 -5.10
C LYS A 190 20.54 -26.35 -6.49
N SER A 191 19.29 -26.37 -6.93
CA SER A 191 18.91 -26.87 -8.25
C SER A 191 19.41 -25.94 -9.37
N ALA A 192 19.31 -24.62 -9.19
CA ALA A 192 19.86 -23.64 -10.13
C ALA A 192 21.38 -23.78 -10.27
N ARG A 193 22.12 -23.95 -9.16
CA ARG A 193 23.56 -24.20 -9.19
C ARG A 193 23.92 -25.52 -9.87
N ALA A 194 23.04 -26.52 -9.78
CA ALA A 194 23.19 -27.81 -10.46
C ALA A 194 22.68 -27.81 -11.91
N GLY A 195 22.19 -26.67 -12.42
CA GLY A 195 21.64 -26.55 -13.78
C GLY A 195 20.34 -27.34 -14.01
N ARG A 196 19.62 -27.70 -12.94
CA ARG A 196 18.37 -28.48 -13.02
C ARG A 196 17.17 -27.54 -12.90
N PHE A 197 16.40 -27.46 -13.97
CA PHE A 197 15.15 -26.71 -14.04
C PHE A 197 14.00 -27.68 -14.32
N ASP A 198 13.29 -28.10 -13.28
CA ASP A 198 12.19 -29.09 -13.38
C ASP A 198 10.88 -28.48 -13.91
N ASP A 199 10.84 -27.17 -14.18
CA ASP A 199 9.68 -26.51 -14.75
C ASP A 199 9.60 -26.75 -16.27
N ARG A 200 8.48 -27.36 -16.70
CA ARG A 200 8.18 -27.64 -18.11
C ARG A 200 8.12 -26.36 -18.94
N HIS A 201 7.62 -25.27 -18.37
CA HIS A 201 7.58 -23.98 -19.06
C HIS A 201 8.99 -23.41 -19.25
N HIS A 202 9.80 -23.40 -18.19
CA HIS A 202 11.20 -22.98 -18.27
C HIS A 202 12.00 -23.84 -19.27
N ALA A 203 11.81 -25.17 -19.26
CA ALA A 203 12.47 -26.07 -20.21
C ALA A 203 12.04 -25.83 -21.67
N HIS A 204 10.78 -25.46 -21.90
CA HIS A 204 10.31 -25.06 -23.23
C HIS A 204 10.90 -23.71 -23.66
N MET A 205 10.92 -22.72 -22.76
CA MET A 205 11.49 -21.39 -23.01
C MET A 205 12.99 -21.46 -23.29
N ALA A 206 13.76 -22.18 -22.46
CA ALA A 206 15.20 -22.35 -22.63
C ALA A 206 15.57 -23.04 -23.95
N LYS A 207 14.68 -23.87 -24.51
CA LYS A 207 14.87 -24.53 -25.81
C LYS A 207 14.59 -23.62 -27.01
N HIS A 208 13.62 -22.71 -26.90
CA HIS A 208 13.15 -21.90 -28.04
C HIS A 208 13.65 -20.45 -28.02
N TYR A 209 14.13 -19.97 -26.87
CA TYR A 209 14.57 -18.59 -26.68
C TYR A 209 16.00 -18.53 -26.16
N ARG A 210 16.85 -17.76 -26.83
CA ARG A 210 18.22 -17.51 -26.38
C ARG A 210 18.19 -16.58 -25.17
N GLU A 211 18.84 -16.99 -24.08
CA GLU A 211 18.98 -16.14 -22.90
C GLU A 211 19.75 -14.85 -23.22
N VAL A 212 19.28 -13.74 -22.64
CA VAL A 212 19.97 -12.45 -22.76
C VAL A 212 21.23 -12.49 -21.89
N PRO A 213 22.39 -12.04 -22.41
CA PRO A 213 23.61 -12.01 -21.63
C PRO A 213 23.47 -11.18 -20.35
N TRP A 214 24.06 -11.67 -19.25
CA TRP A 214 23.96 -11.04 -17.92
C TRP A 214 24.39 -9.56 -17.88
N TRP A 215 25.32 -9.16 -18.77
CA TRP A 215 25.86 -7.81 -18.83
C TRP A 215 24.83 -6.76 -19.27
N TRP A 216 23.78 -7.15 -20.01
CA TRP A 216 22.69 -6.24 -20.36
C TRP A 216 21.96 -5.74 -19.11
N TYR A 217 21.70 -6.64 -18.16
CA TYR A 217 21.05 -6.26 -16.90
C TYR A 217 21.93 -5.34 -16.06
N VAL A 218 23.24 -5.56 -16.04
CA VAL A 218 24.20 -4.70 -15.33
C VAL A 218 24.28 -3.32 -15.99
N LEU A 219 24.28 -3.25 -17.32
CA LEU A 219 24.29 -1.98 -18.05
C LEU A 219 23.01 -1.17 -17.78
N ILE A 220 21.84 -1.82 -17.83
CA ILE A 220 20.55 -1.18 -17.52
C ILE A 220 20.53 -0.69 -16.06
N LEU A 221 21.06 -1.49 -15.13
CA LEU A 221 21.15 -1.11 -13.71
C LEU A 221 22.02 0.13 -13.52
N ILE A 222 23.22 0.17 -14.12
CA ILE A 222 24.13 1.31 -14.04
C ILE A 222 23.50 2.54 -14.69
N PHE A 223 22.93 2.40 -15.88
CA PHE A 223 22.28 3.50 -16.59
C PHE A 223 21.12 4.10 -15.77
N SER A 224 20.27 3.24 -15.20
CA SER A 224 19.15 3.67 -14.35
C SER A 224 19.62 4.34 -13.06
N PHE A 225 20.70 3.84 -12.46
CA PHE A 225 21.32 4.43 -11.28
C PHE A 225 21.87 5.84 -11.57
N ILE A 226 22.56 6.02 -12.69
CA ILE A 226 23.10 7.33 -13.10
C ILE A 226 21.98 8.32 -13.37
N LEU A 227 20.92 7.91 -14.09
CA LEU A 227 19.78 8.78 -14.34
C LEU A 227 19.10 9.21 -13.05
N GLY A 228 18.89 8.29 -12.10
CA GLY A 228 18.33 8.62 -10.79
C GLY A 228 19.23 9.59 -10.00
N LEU A 229 20.55 9.39 -10.05
CA LEU A 229 21.50 10.30 -9.41
C LEU A 229 21.48 11.70 -10.03
N VAL A 230 21.39 11.80 -11.36
CA VAL A 230 21.29 13.10 -12.07
C VAL A 230 20.03 13.84 -11.63
N VAL A 231 18.88 13.17 -11.52
CA VAL A 231 17.64 13.78 -11.03
C VAL A 231 17.82 14.29 -9.60
N VAL A 232 18.37 13.49 -8.69
CA VAL A 232 18.57 13.88 -7.29
C VAL A 232 19.52 15.08 -7.14
N VAL A 233 20.51 15.22 -8.03
CA VAL A 233 21.49 16.31 -7.97
C VAL A 233 21.01 17.57 -8.70
N ARG A 234 20.27 17.42 -9.81
CA ARG A 234 19.83 18.54 -10.66
C ARG A 234 18.51 19.13 -10.21
N GLU A 235 17.56 18.28 -9.87
CA GLU A 235 16.29 18.74 -9.32
C GLU A 235 16.52 19.01 -7.83
N ASN A 236 16.01 20.15 -7.33
CA ASN A 236 16.05 20.49 -5.90
C ASN A 236 15.07 19.63 -5.08
N VAL A 237 15.06 18.32 -5.36
CA VAL A 237 14.40 17.31 -4.54
C VAL A 237 15.17 17.32 -3.24
N THR A 238 14.50 17.62 -2.13
CA THR A 238 15.11 17.77 -0.80
C THR A 238 15.76 16.48 -0.24
N LEU A 239 15.89 15.44 -1.07
CA LEU A 239 16.48 14.14 -0.79
C LEU A 239 18.02 14.16 -0.98
N PRO A 240 18.82 13.79 0.03
CA PRO A 240 20.26 13.70 -0.13
C PRO A 240 20.69 12.43 -0.88
N VAL A 241 21.84 12.47 -1.56
CA VAL A 241 22.38 11.36 -2.39
C VAL A 241 22.54 10.07 -1.58
N TRP A 242 22.95 10.14 -0.32
CA TRP A 242 23.10 8.96 0.53
C TRP A 242 21.74 8.26 0.81
N ALA A 243 20.65 9.03 0.91
CA ALA A 243 19.31 8.48 1.12
C ALA A 243 18.79 7.77 -0.13
N TYR A 244 19.15 8.26 -1.32
CA TYR A 244 18.89 7.57 -2.59
C TYR A 244 19.56 6.20 -2.62
N VAL A 245 20.85 6.11 -2.26
CA VAL A 245 21.57 4.82 -2.19
C VAL A 245 20.96 3.89 -1.14
N ALA A 246 20.61 4.43 0.03
CA ALA A 246 19.96 3.65 1.09
C ALA A 246 18.61 3.07 0.64
N ALA A 247 17.78 3.85 -0.08
CA ALA A 247 16.51 3.39 -0.61
C ALA A 247 16.69 2.25 -1.63
N LEU A 248 17.70 2.33 -2.50
CA LEU A 248 18.03 1.25 -3.44
C LEU A 248 18.44 -0.04 -2.72
N LEU A 249 19.28 0.07 -1.68
CA LEU A 249 19.70 -1.09 -0.89
C LEU A 249 18.51 -1.79 -0.21
N VAL A 250 17.59 -1.01 0.38
CA VAL A 250 16.35 -1.55 0.96
C VAL A 250 15.50 -2.23 -0.13
N GLY A 251 15.38 -1.60 -1.30
CA GLY A 251 14.66 -2.16 -2.45
C GLY A 251 15.26 -3.49 -2.94
N ILE A 252 16.58 -3.62 -2.98
CA ILE A 252 17.27 -4.86 -3.40
C ILE A 252 16.97 -6.02 -2.46
N VAL A 253 16.83 -5.76 -1.16
CA VAL A 253 16.55 -6.81 -0.15
C VAL A 253 15.08 -7.23 -0.16
N ILE A 254 14.15 -6.28 -0.30
CA ILE A 254 12.71 -6.55 -0.15
C ILE A 254 12.07 -6.98 -1.46
N SER A 255 12.53 -6.45 -2.61
CA SER A 255 11.94 -6.76 -3.92
C SER A 255 11.90 -8.26 -4.22
N PRO A 256 12.97 -9.05 -4.01
CA PRO A 256 12.95 -10.50 -4.28
C PRO A 256 11.85 -11.23 -3.51
N LEU A 257 11.60 -10.83 -2.25
CA LEU A 257 10.58 -11.44 -1.40
C LEU A 257 9.17 -11.11 -1.89
N SER A 258 8.94 -9.85 -2.31
CA SER A 258 7.65 -9.46 -2.89
C SER A 258 7.41 -10.14 -4.25
N THR A 259 8.44 -10.25 -5.10
CA THR A 259 8.35 -10.96 -6.38
C THR A 259 8.11 -12.45 -6.23
N LEU A 260 8.62 -13.06 -5.15
CA LEU A 260 8.33 -14.46 -4.83
C LEU A 260 6.85 -14.69 -4.53
N LEU A 261 6.22 -13.77 -3.78
CA LEU A 261 4.78 -13.79 -3.51
C LEU A 261 3.99 -13.62 -4.82
N LEU A 262 4.39 -12.66 -5.65
CA LEU A 262 3.79 -12.42 -6.96
C LEU A 262 3.87 -13.65 -7.86
N ALA A 263 5.02 -14.33 -7.89
CA ALA A 263 5.22 -15.53 -8.70
C ALA A 263 4.35 -16.72 -8.25
N ARG A 264 4.08 -16.85 -6.94
CA ARG A 264 3.30 -17.98 -6.38
C ARG A 264 1.80 -17.75 -6.38
N PHE A 265 1.36 -16.53 -6.08
CA PHE A 265 -0.06 -16.23 -5.86
C PHE A 265 -0.62 -15.18 -6.84
N GLY A 266 0.19 -14.58 -7.70
CA GLY A 266 -0.26 -13.53 -8.63
C GLY A 266 -0.48 -12.17 -7.97
N ASN A 267 -0.16 -12.01 -6.68
CA ASN A 267 -0.25 -10.75 -5.97
C ASN A 267 1.03 -10.48 -5.16
N GLY A 268 1.52 -9.23 -5.21
CA GLY A 268 2.69 -8.78 -4.47
C GLY A 268 2.33 -7.71 -3.45
N ILE A 269 3.18 -7.52 -2.44
CA ILE A 269 2.98 -6.49 -1.42
C ILE A 269 3.68 -5.20 -1.85
N SER A 270 2.94 -4.09 -1.83
CA SER A 270 3.44 -2.77 -2.20
C SER A 270 4.41 -2.23 -1.15
N THR A 271 5.68 -2.03 -1.55
CA THR A 271 6.76 -1.51 -0.69
C THR A 271 6.74 0.01 -0.52
N ASN A 272 5.78 0.70 -1.16
CA ASN A 272 5.68 2.16 -1.15
C ASN A 272 5.49 2.71 0.27
N ASN A 273 4.57 2.12 1.05
CA ASN A 273 4.29 2.58 2.42
C ASN A 273 5.53 2.42 3.33
N LEU A 274 6.25 1.32 3.20
CA LEU A 274 7.50 1.11 3.95
C LEU A 274 8.57 2.13 3.55
N SER A 275 8.73 2.36 2.24
CA SER A 275 9.71 3.32 1.73
C SER A 275 9.43 4.72 2.27
N LYS A 276 8.15 5.12 2.30
CA LYS A 276 7.68 6.37 2.88
C LYS A 276 7.86 6.46 4.40
N MET A 277 7.73 5.35 5.11
CA MET A 277 7.98 5.34 6.55
C MET A 277 9.47 5.51 6.83
N LEU A 278 10.33 4.77 6.12
CA LEU A 278 11.78 4.81 6.28
C LEU A 278 12.36 6.15 5.86
N ALA A 279 11.98 6.69 4.70
CA ALA A 279 12.46 8.00 4.25
C ALA A 279 12.01 9.13 5.18
N GLY A 280 10.78 9.09 5.70
CA GLY A 280 10.32 10.03 6.73
C GLY A 280 11.13 9.98 8.04
N LEU A 281 11.66 8.81 8.42
CA LEU A 281 12.53 8.65 9.60
C LEU A 281 13.99 9.05 9.31
N MET A 282 14.49 8.78 8.11
CA MET A 282 15.89 8.99 7.72
C MET A 282 16.18 10.42 7.28
N VAL A 283 15.18 11.11 6.73
CA VAL A 283 15.27 12.51 6.27
C VAL A 283 14.16 13.33 6.95
N PRO A 284 14.31 13.67 8.24
CA PRO A 284 13.30 14.41 8.97
C PRO A 284 13.11 15.82 8.39
N GLU A 285 11.93 16.40 8.61
CA GLU A 285 11.55 17.78 8.23
C GLU A 285 11.39 18.05 6.72
N ARG A 286 11.62 17.06 5.86
CA ARG A 286 11.58 17.19 4.40
C ARG A 286 10.59 16.20 3.76
N PRO A 287 9.27 16.46 3.81
CA PRO A 287 8.26 15.51 3.38
C PRO A 287 8.19 15.29 1.86
N ILE A 288 8.77 16.19 1.04
CA ILE A 288 8.70 16.07 -0.43
C ILE A 288 9.58 14.93 -0.96
N GLY A 289 10.66 14.60 -0.26
CA GLY A 289 11.54 13.48 -0.63
C GLY A 289 10.99 12.09 -0.27
N ASN A 290 9.75 12.01 0.23
CA ASN A 290 9.15 10.82 0.84
C ASN A 290 8.15 10.08 -0.06
#